data_AF-A0A961PFL7-F1
#
_entry.id   AF-A0A961PFL7-F1
#
_cell.length_a   1.000
_cell.length_b   1.000
_cell.length_c   1.000
_cell.angle_alpha   90.00
_cell.angle_beta   90.00
_cell.angle_gamma   90.00
#
_symmetry.space_group_name_H-M   'P 1'
#
loop_
_entity.id
_entity.type
_entity.pdbx_description
1 polymer ?
#
loop_
_entity_poly.entity_id
_entity_poly.type
_entity_poly.pdbx_seq_one_letter_code
_entity_poly.pdbx_strand_id
1 'polypeptide(L)' 'MRPIYEVPEEFERAVNKTAQSYISRFGKDADEKAWDAARHPGMTPAERAYCEAVANRVTVALRGTHAPTLSHI' A
#
# COMPACT_ATOMS: atom_id res chain seq x y z
N MET A 1 -26.86 -19.85 -1.09
CA MET A 1 -25.53 -19.27 -0.87
C MET A 1 -25.68 -17.77 -1.08
N ARG A 2 -25.55 -16.94 -0.03
CA ARG A 2 -25.70 -15.48 -0.19
C ARG A 2 -24.41 -14.91 -0.77
N PRO A 3 -24.46 -13.95 -1.70
CA PRO A 3 -23.28 -13.28 -2.21
C PRO A 3 -22.51 -12.56 -1.09
N ILE A 4 -21.19 -12.67 -1.11
CA ILE A 4 -20.28 -12.08 -0.11
C ILE A 4 -20.37 -10.55 0.01
N TYR A 5 -20.93 -9.84 -0.99
CA TYR A 5 -21.16 -8.39 -0.94
C TYR A 5 -22.40 -7.99 -0.12
N GLU A 6 -23.29 -8.92 0.22
CA GLU A 6 -24.47 -8.67 1.06
C GLU A 6 -24.18 -8.80 2.56
N VAL A 7 -22.99 -9.26 2.92
CA VAL A 7 -22.52 -9.41 4.30
C VAL A 7 -21.31 -8.49 4.48
N PRO A 8 -21.49 -7.27 5.02
CA PRO A 8 -20.43 -6.25 5.10
C PRO A 8 -19.13 -6.77 5.72
N GLU A 9 -19.23 -7.58 6.77
CA GLU A 9 -18.06 -8.16 7.45
C GLU A 9 -17.29 -9.17 6.59
N GLU A 10 -18.00 -10.01 5.81
CA GLU A 10 -17.36 -10.98 4.91
C GLU A 10 -16.75 -10.28 3.70
N PHE A 11 -17.41 -9.25 3.19
CA PHE A 11 -16.89 -8.37 2.14
C PHE A 11 -15.61 -7.67 2.59
N GLU A 12 -15.63 -6.98 3.73
CA GLU A 12 -14.46 -6.31 4.30
C GLU A 12 -13.31 -7.29 4.54
N ARG A 13 -13.60 -8.48 5.07
CA ARG A 13 -12.58 -9.52 5.28
C ARG A 13 -11.97 -10.01 3.96
N ALA A 14 -12.79 -10.20 2.93
CA ALA A 14 -12.32 -10.61 1.60
C ALA A 14 -11.46 -9.51 0.95
N VAL A 15 -11.89 -8.25 1.06
CA VAL A 15 -11.14 -7.08 0.58
C VAL A 15 -9.81 -6.96 1.31
N ASN A 16 -9.80 -7.02 2.64
CA ASN A 16 -8.59 -6.92 3.45
C ASN A 16 -7.60 -8.05 3.17
N LYS A 17 -8.08 -9.29 3.05
CA LYS A 17 -7.23 -10.45 2.69
C LYS A 17 -6.63 -10.30 1.30
N THR A 18 -7.42 -9.84 0.34
CA THR A 18 -6.96 -9.61 -1.04
C THR A 18 -5.93 -8.49 -1.08
N ALA A 19 -6.19 -7.37 -0.39
CA ALA A 19 -5.27 -6.25 -0.27
C ALA A 19 -3.95 -6.67 0.40
N GLN A 20 -3.99 -7.42 1.51
CA GLN A 20 -2.79 -7.95 2.16
C GLN A 20 -1.99 -8.88 1.25
N SER A 21 -2.65 -9.78 0.50
CA SER A 21 -1.96 -10.65 -0.45
C SER A 21 -1.30 -9.86 -1.59
N TYR A 22 -1.97 -8.81 -2.06
CA TYR A 22 -1.47 -7.95 -3.13
C TYR A 22 -0.28 -7.11 -2.65
N ILE A 23 -0.39 -6.52 -1.46
CA ILE A 23 0.68 -5.75 -0.80
C ILE A 23 1.87 -6.66 -0.49
N SER A 24 1.65 -7.89 -0.02
CA SER A 24 2.71 -8.86 0.25
C SER A 24 3.46 -9.29 -1.03
N ARG A 25 2.75 -9.47 -2.14
CA ARG A 25 3.34 -9.93 -3.41
C ARG A 25 3.97 -8.82 -4.24
N PHE A 26 3.31 -7.67 -4.33
CA PHE A 26 3.65 -6.61 -5.29
C PHE A 26 4.03 -5.30 -4.61
N GLY A 27 3.85 -5.22 -3.30
CA GLY A 27 4.09 -4.01 -2.56
C GLY A 27 5.56 -3.58 -2.53
N LYS A 28 6.48 -4.52 -2.35
CA LYS A 28 7.92 -4.22 -2.45
C LYS A 28 8.30 -3.70 -3.83
N ASP A 29 7.82 -4.35 -4.89
CA ASP A 29 8.05 -3.89 -6.26
C ASP A 29 7.42 -2.50 -6.52
N ALA A 30 6.25 -2.23 -5.94
CA ALA A 30 5.60 -0.94 -6.03
C ALA A 30 6.38 0.16 -5.27
N ASP A 31 6.94 -0.16 -4.11
CA ASP A 31 7.79 0.74 -3.32
C ASP A 31 9.09 1.06 -4.07
N GLU A 32 9.76 0.03 -4.59
CA GLU A 32 10.99 0.17 -5.36
C GLU A 32 10.76 1.00 -6.62
N LYS A 33 9.70 0.72 -7.38
CA LYS A 33 9.35 1.50 -8.58
C LYS A 33 8.98 2.95 -8.27
N ALA A 34 8.27 3.19 -7.16
CA ALA A 34 7.91 4.54 -6.75
C ALA A 34 9.16 5.35 -6.33
N TRP A 35 10.10 4.72 -5.63
CA TRP A 35 11.39 5.34 -5.28
C TRP A 35 12.34 5.50 -6.46
N ASP A 36 12.31 4.60 -7.44
CA ASP A 36 13.07 4.72 -8.68
C ASP A 36 12.55 5.87 -9.53
N ALA A 37 11.22 5.98 -9.69
CA ALA A 37 10.58 7.10 -10.37
C ALA A 37 10.95 8.45 -9.71
N ALA A 38 10.92 8.53 -8.38
CA ALA A 38 11.31 9.75 -7.64
C ALA A 38 12.78 10.17 -7.88
N ARG A 39 13.66 9.23 -8.22
CA ARG A 39 15.09 9.48 -8.45
C ARG A 39 15.45 9.78 -9.89
N HIS A 40 14.48 9.87 -10.81
CA HIS A 40 14.75 10.06 -12.22
C HIS A 40 15.44 11.41 -12.49
N PRO A 41 16.63 11.43 -13.15
CA PRO A 41 17.49 12.62 -13.27
C PRO A 41 16.99 13.72 -14.23
N GLY A 42 15.73 13.65 -14.68
CA GLY A 42 15.11 14.63 -15.57
C GLY A 42 13.85 15.30 -15.02
N MET A 43 13.46 15.00 -13.79
CA MET A 43 12.23 15.55 -13.19
C MET A 43 12.41 16.97 -12.66
N THR A 44 11.40 17.80 -12.89
CA THR A 44 11.24 19.08 -12.21
C THR A 44 11.05 18.87 -10.69
N PRO A 45 11.31 19.90 -9.86
CA PRO A 45 11.11 19.78 -8.42
C PRO A 45 9.68 19.38 -8.01
N ALA A 46 8.67 19.83 -8.77
CA ALA A 46 7.26 19.50 -8.50
C ALA A 46 6.93 18.03 -8.81
N GLU A 47 7.46 17.51 -9.93
CA GLU A 47 7.30 16.11 -10.30
C GLU A 47 8.01 15.18 -9.31
N ARG A 48 9.22 15.55 -8.89
CA ARG A 48 9.96 14.81 -7.85
C ARG A 48 9.17 14.76 -6.54
N ALA A 49 8.66 15.89 -6.07
CA ALA A 49 7.86 15.95 -4.85
C ALA A 49 6.58 15.10 -4.95
N TYR A 50 5.93 15.07 -6.12
CA TYR A 50 4.79 14.19 -6.37
C TYR A 50 5.16 12.71 -6.28
N CYS A 51 6.25 12.30 -6.94
CA CYS A 51 6.74 10.92 -6.90
C CYS A 51 7.16 10.50 -5.48
N GLU A 52 7.84 11.37 -4.73
CA GLU A 52 8.20 11.12 -3.33
C GLU A 52 6.96 10.98 -2.43
N ALA A 53 5.92 11.80 -2.65
CA ALA A 53 4.66 11.67 -1.91
C ALA A 53 3.94 10.36 -2.21
N VAL A 54 3.98 9.89 -3.46
CA VAL A 54 3.43 8.58 -3.85
C VAL A 54 4.25 7.45 -3.23
N ALA A 55 5.58 7.50 -3.30
CA ALA A 55 6.46 6.50 -2.68
C ALA A 55 6.21 6.40 -1.17
N ASN A 56 6.12 7.52 -0.46
CA ASN A 56 5.81 7.54 0.97
C ASN A 56 4.45 6.90 1.30
N ARG A 57 3.41 7.13 0.49
CA ARG A 57 2.10 6.47 0.68
C ARG A 57 2.18 4.96 0.49
N VAL A 58 2.93 4.51 -0.52
CA VAL A 58 3.17 3.08 -0.76
C VAL A 58 3.94 2.47 0.42
N THR A 59 5.02 3.11 0.87
CA THR A 59 5.79 2.68 2.05
C THR A 59 4.90 2.61 3.31
N VAL A 60 4.04 3.60 3.55
CA VAL A 60 3.12 3.60 4.70
C VAL A 60 2.08 2.48 4.60
N ALA A 61 1.50 2.24 3.41
CA ALA A 61 0.56 1.14 3.21
C ALA A 61 1.21 -0.23 3.45
N LEU A 62 2.47 -0.39 3.04
CA LEU A 62 3.27 -1.59 3.29
C LEU A 62 3.61 -1.79 4.76
N ARG A 63 3.97 -0.71 5.45
CA ARG A 63 4.23 -0.73 6.90
C ARG A 63 2.94 -0.99 7.68
N GLY A 64 1.82 -0.42 7.25
CA GLY A 64 0.49 -0.58 7.86
C GLY A 64 -0.13 -1.96 7.69
N THR A 65 0.33 -2.78 6.73
CA THR A 65 -0.03 -4.21 6.67
C THR A 65 0.62 -5.08 7.73
N HIS A 66 1.64 -4.58 8.43
CA HIS A 66 1.91 -4.99 9.80
C HIS A 66 1.19 -4.00 10.69
N ALA A 67 -0.06 -4.32 11.06
CA ALA A 67 -0.67 -3.65 12.19
C ALA A 67 0.36 -3.69 13.33
N PRO A 68 0.78 -2.54 13.92
CA PRO A 68 1.45 -2.61 15.19
C PRO A 68 0.42 -3.25 16.12
N THR A 69 0.68 -4.49 16.54
CA THR A 69 0.14 -4.97 17.81
C THR A 69 0.50 -3.90 18.82
N LEU A 70 -0.49 -3.09 19.19
CA LEU A 70 -0.48 -2.32 20.41
C LEU A 70 -0.23 -3.33 21.52
N SER A 71 1.03 -3.48 21.86
CA SER A 71 1.53 -4.28 22.96
C SER A 71 2.62 -3.43 23.57
N HIS A 72 2.29 -2.87 24.74
CA HIS A 72 3.10 -1.99 25.59
C HIS A 72 3.28 -0.59 24.98
N ILE A 73 2.91 0.51 25.65
CA ILE A 73 2.86 0.84 27.08
C ILE A 73 1.71 1.82 27.31
#